data_AF-A0A959N6D8-F1
#
_entry.id   AF-A0A959N6D8-F1
#
_cell.length_a   1.000
_cell.length_b   1.000
_cell.length_c   1.000
_cell.angle_alpha   90.00
_cell.angle_beta   90.00
_cell.angle_gamma   90.00
#
_symmetry.space_group_name_H-M   'P 1'
#
loop_
_entity.id
_entity.type
_entity.pdbx_description
1 polymer ?
#
loop_
_entity_poly.entity_id
_entity_poly.type
_entity_poly.pdbx_seq_one_letter_code
_entity_poly.pdbx_strand_id
1 'polypeptide(L)'
;MYAKLFDGVRQDSGDPIEFAKMLVEHYKKLRIDPKLKTIVFSDGLNYETVKNIEKKVNQIINTSYGIGTYLSNDIPNIKPLNIVIKMIAAAPHGDDWTSTIKLSDVTGKHTGNEKVINLAKQVLGIEKLK
;
A
#
# COMPACT_ATOMS: atom_id res chain seq x y z
N MET A 1 15.57 8.75 9.87
CA MET A 1 16.62 8.76 8.83
C MET A 1 16.05 8.38 7.45
N TYR A 2 15.27 7.30 7.35
CA TYR A 2 14.71 6.82 6.08
C TYR A 2 13.80 7.79 5.32
N ALA A 3 12.91 8.51 6.01
CA ALA A 3 12.00 9.47 5.37
C ALA A 3 12.70 10.58 4.56
N LYS A 4 13.94 10.93 4.92
CA LYS A 4 14.76 11.87 4.13
C LYS A 4 15.38 11.20 2.91
N LEU A 5 15.89 9.98 3.09
CA LEU A 5 16.60 9.22 2.06
C LEU A 5 15.71 8.79 0.89
N PHE A 6 14.51 8.29 1.16
CA PHE A 6 13.60 7.82 0.12
C PHE A 6 12.87 8.99 -0.54
N ASP A 7 12.76 8.98 -1.87
CA ASP A 7 12.05 10.02 -2.64
C ASP A 7 10.54 10.00 -2.44
N GLY A 8 10.00 8.92 -1.89
CA GLY A 8 8.57 8.75 -1.78
C GLY A 8 8.15 7.42 -1.19
N VAL A 9 6.85 7.17 -1.24
CA VAL A 9 6.24 5.90 -0.80
C VAL A 9 5.20 5.45 -1.82
N ARG A 10 4.78 4.19 -1.70
CA ARG A 10 3.74 3.60 -2.55
C ARG A 10 2.50 3.28 -1.73
N GLN A 11 1.34 3.70 -2.21
CA GLN A 11 0.04 3.32 -1.66
C GLN A 11 -0.54 2.15 -2.47
N ASP A 12 -0.83 1.06 -1.77
CA ASP A 12 -1.20 -0.25 -2.35
C ASP A 12 -2.36 -0.93 -1.61
N SER A 13 -2.96 -0.25 -0.62
CA SER A 13 -4.19 -0.65 0.05
C SER A 13 -4.80 0.51 0.83
N GLY A 14 -6.11 0.46 1.07
CA GLY A 14 -6.82 1.42 1.92
C GLY A 14 -7.27 2.68 1.17
N ASP A 15 -7.81 3.67 1.92
CA ASP A 15 -8.25 4.93 1.32
C ASP A 15 -7.04 5.81 0.90
N PRO A 16 -6.92 6.19 -0.38
CA PRO A 16 -5.74 6.92 -0.87
C PRO A 16 -5.65 8.34 -0.32
N ILE A 17 -6.78 8.97 0.03
CA ILE A 17 -6.81 10.33 0.55
C ILE A 17 -6.38 10.35 2.01
N GLU A 18 -6.89 9.42 2.82
CA GLU A 18 -6.47 9.27 4.22
C GLU A 18 -5.00 8.86 4.32
N PHE A 19 -4.54 7.96 3.44
CA PHE A 19 -3.11 7.63 3.34
C PHE A 19 -2.27 8.87 3.05
N ALA A 20 -2.65 9.70 2.07
CA ALA A 20 -1.93 10.91 1.72
C ALA A 20 -1.89 11.91 2.89
N LYS A 21 -3.02 12.12 3.59
CA LYS A 21 -3.07 12.97 4.79
C LYS A 21 -2.13 12.47 5.88
N MET A 22 -2.18 11.18 6.20
CA MET A 22 -1.32 10.57 7.21
C MET A 22 0.16 10.77 6.88
N LEU A 23 0.54 10.55 5.61
CA LEU A 23 1.91 10.69 5.16
C LEU A 23 2.41 12.14 5.19
N VAL A 24 1.59 13.09 4.73
CA VAL A 24 1.91 14.52 4.77
C VAL A 24 2.14 14.97 6.22
N GLU A 25 1.28 14.57 7.15
CA GLU A 25 1.47 14.88 8.56
C GLU A 25 2.71 14.20 9.14
N HIS A 26 3.04 12.98 8.71
CA HIS A 26 4.27 12.31 9.09
C HIS A 26 5.52 13.09 8.64
N TYR A 27 5.56 13.55 7.38
CA TYR A 27 6.69 14.35 6.87
C TYR A 27 6.82 15.69 7.58
N LYS A 28 5.70 16.40 7.82
CA LYS A 28 5.71 17.66 8.58
C LYS A 28 6.27 17.48 9.98
N LYS A 29 5.86 16.43 10.71
CA LYS A 29 6.40 16.09 12.05
C LYS A 29 7.93 15.88 12.02
N LEU A 30 8.44 15.34 10.92
CA LEU A 30 9.87 15.11 10.71
C LEU A 30 10.61 16.32 10.10
N ARG A 31 9.93 17.47 9.93
CA ARG A 31 10.47 18.69 9.29
C ARG A 31 11.00 18.41 7.87
N ILE A 32 10.27 17.59 7.12
CA ILE A 32 10.51 17.30 5.71
C ILE A 32 9.41 18.00 4.92
N ASP A 33 9.79 18.75 3.88
CA ASP A 33 8.82 19.34 2.97
C ASP A 33 8.16 18.22 2.14
N PRO A 34 6.83 17.97 2.29
CA PRO A 34 6.12 16.95 1.52
C PRO A 34 6.18 17.19 0.01
N LYS A 35 6.36 18.43 -0.46
CA LYS A 35 6.44 18.75 -1.89
C LYS A 35 7.71 18.20 -2.55
N LEU A 36 8.72 17.82 -1.77
CA LEU A 36 9.92 17.15 -2.25
C LEU A 36 9.77 15.63 -2.29
N LYS A 37 8.60 15.11 -1.93
CA LYS A 37 8.31 13.67 -1.88
C LYS A 37 7.21 13.31 -2.86
N THR A 38 7.14 12.03 -3.20
CA THR A 38 6.15 11.48 -4.14
C THR A 38 5.35 10.36 -3.50
N ILE A 39 4.05 10.31 -3.77
CA ILE A 39 3.22 9.13 -3.55
C ILE A 39 2.95 8.46 -4.89
N VAL A 40 3.28 7.18 -5.00
CA VAL A 40 2.84 6.33 -6.10
C VAL A 40 1.58 5.60 -5.68
N PHE A 41 0.44 5.98 -6.24
CA PHE A 41 -0.84 5.30 -6.02
C PHE A 41 -0.98 4.15 -7.02
N SER A 42 -1.27 2.94 -6.54
CA SER A 42 -1.39 1.76 -7.41
C SER A 42 -2.49 0.78 -7.00
N ASP A 43 -3.35 1.14 -6.04
CA ASP A 43 -4.42 0.25 -5.57
C ASP A 43 -5.67 0.34 -6.47
N GLY A 44 -5.74 -0.53 -7.48
CA GLY A 44 -6.97 -0.77 -8.24
C GLY A 44 -7.57 0.46 -8.92
N LEU A 45 -6.72 1.33 -9.49
CA LEU A 45 -7.13 2.63 -10.02
C LEU A 45 -7.88 2.56 -11.36
N ASN A 46 -8.65 3.61 -11.62
CA ASN A 46 -9.28 3.98 -12.89
C ASN A 46 -9.26 5.51 -13.06
N TYR A 47 -9.74 6.04 -14.20
CA TYR A 47 -9.68 7.49 -14.45
C TYR A 47 -10.41 8.34 -13.40
N GLU A 48 -11.57 7.91 -12.92
CA GLU A 48 -12.35 8.69 -11.93
C GLU A 48 -11.68 8.72 -10.56
N THR A 49 -11.13 7.58 -10.11
CA THR A 49 -10.36 7.52 -8.86
C THR A 49 -9.11 8.38 -8.94
N VAL A 50 -8.37 8.34 -10.05
CA VAL A 50 -7.21 9.21 -10.28
C VAL A 50 -7.61 10.68 -10.25
N LYS A 51 -8.67 11.07 -10.96
CA LYS A 51 -9.18 12.44 -10.97
C LYS A 51 -9.56 12.94 -9.57
N ASN A 52 -10.20 12.08 -8.77
CA ASN A 52 -10.56 12.40 -7.38
C ASN A 52 -9.32 12.55 -6.48
N ILE A 53 -8.31 11.68 -6.61
CA ILE A 53 -7.05 11.80 -5.88
C ILE A 53 -6.33 13.07 -6.28
N GLU A 54 -6.18 13.31 -7.58
CA GLU A 54 -5.50 14.48 -8.12
C GLU A 54 -6.14 15.78 -7.61
N LYS A 55 -7.46 15.89 -7.66
CA LYS A 55 -8.17 17.07 -7.15
C LYS A 55 -7.90 17.37 -5.66
N LYS A 56 -7.66 16.33 -4.84
CA LYS A 56 -7.55 16.46 -3.37
C LYS A 56 -6.12 16.49 -2.86
N VAL A 57 -5.19 15.86 -3.58
CA VAL A 57 -3.83 15.59 -3.10
C VAL A 57 -2.77 16.32 -3.92
N ASN A 58 -3.04 16.60 -5.20
CA ASN A 58 -2.11 17.36 -6.04
C ASN A 58 -1.80 18.71 -5.38
N GLN A 59 -0.59 19.21 -5.60
CA GLN A 59 -0.02 20.43 -5.01
C GLN A 59 0.35 20.35 -3.52
N ILE A 60 -0.11 19.33 -2.78
CA ILE A 60 0.28 19.09 -1.39
C ILE A 60 1.55 18.23 -1.34
N ILE A 61 1.60 17.19 -2.18
CA ILE A 61 2.70 16.24 -2.36
C ILE A 61 2.66 15.78 -3.82
N ASN A 62 3.82 15.40 -4.40
CA ASN A 62 3.83 14.93 -5.78
C ASN A 62 3.09 13.59 -5.87
N THR A 63 2.38 13.38 -6.98
CA THR A 63 1.56 12.20 -7.22
C THR A 63 2.03 11.48 -8.48
N SER A 64 1.94 10.15 -8.46
CA SER A 64 2.15 9.27 -9.61
C SER A 64 1.16 8.12 -9.54
N TYR A 65 0.73 7.59 -10.69
CA TYR A 65 -0.38 6.65 -10.78
C TYR A 65 -0.01 5.41 -11.58
N GLY A 66 0.05 4.26 -10.90
CA GLY A 66 0.18 2.96 -11.53
C GLY A 66 -1.19 2.36 -11.81
N ILE A 67 -1.68 2.49 -13.03
CA ILE A 67 -2.98 1.93 -13.45
C ILE A 67 -2.73 0.61 -14.20
N GLY A 68 -3.21 -0.50 -13.63
CA GLY A 68 -3.01 -1.85 -14.17
C GLY A 68 -4.17 -2.31 -15.04
N THR A 69 -4.96 -3.25 -14.51
CA THR A 69 -6.06 -3.94 -15.21
C THR A 69 -6.99 -3.02 -16.00
N TYR A 70 -7.31 -1.84 -15.47
CA TYR A 70 -8.20 -0.88 -16.12
C TYR A 70 -7.65 -0.35 -17.46
N LEU A 71 -6.32 -0.30 -17.66
CA LEU A 71 -5.74 0.06 -18.96
C LEU A 71 -5.44 -1.16 -19.82
N SER A 72 -4.95 -2.24 -19.21
CA SER A 72 -4.42 -3.38 -19.96
C SER A 72 -5.46 -4.45 -20.30
N ASN A 73 -6.64 -4.44 -19.67
CA ASN A 73 -7.66 -5.47 -19.82
C ASN A 73 -9.07 -4.92 -19.53
N ASP A 74 -9.47 -3.84 -20.21
CA ASP A 74 -10.82 -3.26 -20.14
C ASP A 74 -11.58 -3.51 -21.45
N ILE A 75 -11.90 -4.79 -21.70
CA ILE A 75 -12.61 -5.22 -22.91
C ILE A 75 -14.10 -5.41 -22.58
N PRO A 76 -15.03 -4.81 -23.36
CA PRO A 76 -16.46 -4.95 -23.11
C PRO A 76 -16.91 -6.42 -22.97
N ASN A 77 -17.68 -6.69 -21.92
CA ASN A 77 -18.21 -8.02 -21.57
C ASN A 77 -17.15 -9.08 -21.21
N ILE A 78 -15.88 -8.71 -21.04
CA ILE A 78 -14.84 -9.63 -20.55
C ILE A 78 -14.44 -9.21 -19.14
N LYS A 79 -14.62 -10.10 -18.17
CA LYS A 79 -14.18 -9.88 -16.79
C LYS A 79 -12.71 -10.32 -16.64
N PRO A 80 -11.80 -9.42 -16.23
CA PRO A 80 -10.43 -9.79 -15.93
C PRO A 80 -10.33 -10.82 -14.81
N LEU A 81 -9.36 -11.74 -14.93
CA LEU A 81 -9.09 -12.72 -13.88
C LEU A 81 -8.47 -12.02 -12.67
N ASN A 82 -8.94 -12.38 -11.47
CA ASN A 82 -8.36 -11.91 -10.21
C ASN A 82 -7.39 -12.96 -9.66
N ILE A 83 -6.16 -12.97 -10.17
CA ILE A 83 -5.12 -13.96 -9.85
C ILE A 83 -3.97 -13.26 -9.12
N VAL A 84 -3.38 -13.94 -8.14
CA VAL A 84 -2.22 -13.46 -7.38
C VAL A 84 -1.16 -14.55 -7.27
N ILE A 85 0.10 -14.15 -7.24
CA ILE A 85 1.24 -14.98 -6.83
C ILE A 85 1.85 -14.29 -5.62
N LYS A 86 2.07 -15.05 -4.55
CA LYS A 86 2.61 -14.53 -3.28
C LYS A 86 3.66 -15.48 -2.72
N MET A 87 4.69 -14.90 -2.11
CA MET A 87 5.61 -15.66 -1.27
C MET A 87 4.85 -16.17 -0.03
N ILE A 88 4.89 -17.48 0.21
CA ILE A 88 4.24 -18.13 1.36
C ILE A 88 5.22 -18.58 2.44
N ALA A 89 6.50 -18.76 2.07
CA ALA A 89 7.59 -19.06 2.97
C ALA A 89 8.92 -18.60 2.37
N ALA A 90 9.92 -18.38 3.22
CA ALA A 90 11.30 -18.12 2.85
C ALA A 90 12.25 -18.84 3.81
N ALA A 91 13.39 -19.33 3.29
CA ALA A 91 14.46 -19.94 4.07
C ALA A 91 15.77 -19.24 3.71
N PRO A 92 16.32 -18.39 4.60
CA PRO A 92 17.69 -17.90 4.46
C PRO A 92 18.70 -19.05 4.39
N HIS A 93 19.91 -18.78 3.87
CA HIS A 93 20.91 -19.82 3.72
C HIS A 93 21.28 -20.44 5.07
N GLY A 94 21.07 -21.75 5.22
CA GLY A 94 21.36 -22.49 6.44
C GLY A 94 20.23 -22.52 7.47
N ASP A 95 19.08 -21.90 7.19
CA ASP A 95 17.92 -21.84 8.09
C ASP A 95 16.72 -22.64 7.59
N ASP A 96 15.78 -22.91 8.50
CA ASP A 96 14.50 -23.56 8.18
C ASP A 96 13.53 -22.62 7.43
N TRP A 97 12.59 -23.24 6.70
CA TRP A 97 11.50 -22.52 6.05
C TRP A 97 10.62 -21.79 7.07
N THR A 98 10.55 -20.47 6.94
CA THR A 98 9.71 -19.61 7.77
C THR A 98 8.54 -19.09 6.95
N SER A 99 7.31 -19.21 7.46
CA SER A 99 6.11 -18.71 6.80
C SER A 99 6.11 -17.18 6.69
N THR A 100 5.67 -16.67 5.54
CA THR A 100 5.55 -15.22 5.29
C THR A 100 4.09 -14.78 5.37
N ILE A 101 3.87 -13.53 5.78
CA ILE A 101 2.54 -12.94 5.85
C ILE A 101 2.53 -11.55 5.20
N LYS A 102 1.34 -11.10 4.76
CA LYS A 102 1.06 -9.69 4.41
C LYS A 102 -0.10 -9.21 5.26
N LEU A 103 0.14 -8.21 6.11
CA LEU A 103 -0.91 -7.41 6.73
C LEU A 103 -1.26 -6.26 5.78
N SER A 104 -2.53 -5.87 5.73
CA SER A 104 -3.04 -4.79 4.87
C SER A 104 -3.78 -3.80 5.74
N ASP A 105 -3.83 -2.54 5.28
CA ASP A 105 -4.60 -1.46 5.90
C ASP A 105 -6.12 -1.64 5.78
N VAL A 106 -6.58 -2.65 5.03
CA VAL A 106 -7.98 -3.02 4.94
C VAL A 106 -8.29 -4.16 5.90
N THR A 107 -9.25 -3.92 6.80
CA THR A 107 -9.74 -4.90 7.78
C THR A 107 -10.10 -6.23 7.11
N GLY A 108 -9.56 -7.32 7.65
CA GLY A 108 -9.83 -8.68 7.17
C GLY A 108 -9.05 -9.09 5.91
N LYS A 109 -8.34 -8.19 5.21
CA LYS A 109 -7.54 -8.52 4.02
C LYS A 109 -6.09 -8.86 4.36
N HIS A 110 -5.89 -9.83 5.25
CA HIS A 110 -4.55 -10.37 5.54
C HIS A 110 -4.34 -11.67 4.78
N THR A 111 -3.08 -11.98 4.43
CA THR A 111 -2.76 -13.25 3.78
C THR A 111 -1.55 -13.93 4.41
N GLY A 112 -1.63 -15.25 4.57
CA GLY A 112 -0.61 -16.10 5.17
C GLY A 112 -1.19 -16.93 6.32
N ASN A 113 -0.31 -17.63 7.05
CA ASN A 113 -0.69 -18.49 8.17
C ASN A 113 -1.33 -17.67 9.32
N GLU A 114 -2.52 -18.07 9.79
CA GLU A 114 -3.27 -17.34 10.82
C GLU A 114 -2.53 -17.18 12.14
N LYS A 115 -1.79 -18.21 12.58
CA LYS A 115 -1.00 -18.15 13.82
C LYS A 115 0.07 -17.07 13.71
N VAL A 116 0.74 -16.99 12.56
CA VAL A 116 1.77 -15.98 12.29
C VAL A 116 1.17 -14.59 12.13
N ILE A 117 0.00 -14.47 11.52
CA ILE A 117 -0.75 -13.20 11.44
C ILE A 117 -1.07 -12.67 12.84
N ASN A 118 -1.60 -13.53 13.71
CA ASN A 118 -1.96 -13.13 15.08
C ASN A 118 -0.71 -12.76 15.89
N LEU A 119 0.37 -13.53 15.76
CA LEU A 119 1.66 -13.21 16.38
C LEU A 119 2.18 -11.85 15.91
N ALA A 120 2.18 -11.58 14.61
CA ALA A 120 2.66 -10.32 14.06
C ALA A 120 1.81 -9.13 14.54
N LYS A 121 0.49 -9.28 14.61
CA LYS A 121 -0.39 -8.25 15.19
C LYS A 121 -0.04 -7.95 16.63
N GLN A 122 0.18 -8.99 17.44
CA GLN A 122 0.58 -8.84 18.84
C GLN A 122 1.94 -8.13 18.96
N VAL A 123 2.95 -8.56 18.20
CA VAL A 123 4.29 -7.96 18.20
C VAL A 123 4.27 -6.49 17.78
N LEU A 124 3.43 -6.14 16.80
CA LEU A 124 3.33 -4.78 16.27
C LEU A 124 2.34 -3.90 17.05
N GLY A 125 1.69 -4.42 18.11
CA GLY A 125 0.71 -3.67 18.89
C GLY A 125 -0.55 -3.28 18.09
N ILE A 126 -0.91 -4.07 17.07
CA ILE A 126 -2.11 -3.86 16.26
C ILE A 126 -3.29 -4.53 16.97
N GLU A 127 -3.98 -3.79 17.85
CA GLU A 127 -5.19 -4.27 18.52
C GLU A 127 -6.35 -4.50 17.52
N LYS A 128 -7.31 -5.36 17.90
CA LYS A 128 -8.57 -5.51 17.16
C LYS A 128 -9.20 -4.12 17.01
N LEU A 129 -9.38 -3.68 15.77
CA LEU A 129 -10.05 -2.45 15.39
C LEU A 129 -11.29 -2.22 16.28
N LYS A 130 -11.42 -0.99 16.80
CA LYS A 130 -12.71 -0.49 17.27
C LYS A 130 -13.76 -0.59 16.17
#